data_AF-A0A962ISL5-F1
#
_entry.id   AF-A0A962ISL5-F1
#
_cell.length_a   1.000
_cell.length_b   1.000
_cell.length_c   1.000
_cell.angle_alpha   90.00
_cell.angle_beta   90.00
_cell.angle_gamma   90.00
#
_symmetry.space_group_name_H-M   'P 1'
#
loop_
_entity.id
_entity.type
_entity.pdbx_description
1 polymer ?
#
loop_
_entity_poly.entity_id
_entity_poly.type
_entity_poly.pdbx_seq_one_letter_code
_entity_poly.pdbx_strand_id
1 'polypeptide(L)'
;MKMNKFMMIMALLMSALVPAAYAGDNKISDQTVLKAIAEKMSPAAGAAFTHAAYDAHYVVKGRASRNQFEFSRIRSKESFPDNRFEDLAMKIAGFPTIEIESVGIGSRMKPSAVAHVYLYRHGVEGRPAADGKSLALLVIEEKNVPDKTMPGMKGLKRESVFLYEIDALPDTLETASNP
;
A
#
# COMPACT_ATOMS: atom_id res chain seq x y z
N MET A 1 29.63 14.21 63.99
CA MET A 1 29.66 14.65 62.58
C MET A 1 29.82 13.44 61.68
N LYS A 2 28.77 13.06 60.95
CA LYS A 2 28.76 11.99 59.93
C LYS A 2 27.89 12.45 58.75
N MET A 3 28.28 11.95 57.58
CA MET A 3 28.05 12.43 56.21
C MET A 3 26.60 12.48 55.69
N ASN A 4 26.43 13.38 54.72
CA ASN A 4 25.43 13.49 53.65
C ASN A 4 24.79 12.17 53.17
N LYS A 5 23.49 12.24 52.86
CA LYS A 5 22.93 11.59 51.67
C LYS A 5 21.93 12.51 50.95
N PHE A 6 22.24 12.70 49.67
CA PHE A 6 21.44 13.26 48.60
C PHE A 6 20.08 12.56 48.45
N MET A 7 19.03 13.37 48.28
CA MET A 7 18.14 13.43 47.10
C MET A 7 17.54 12.13 46.55
N MET A 8 16.20 12.05 46.51
CA MET A 8 15.49 11.41 45.41
C MET A 8 14.12 12.08 45.21
N ILE A 9 14.07 13.03 44.28
CA ILE A 9 12.82 13.53 43.71
C ILE A 9 12.24 12.37 42.90
N MET A 10 11.09 11.89 43.34
CA MET A 10 10.32 10.83 42.70
C MET A 10 9.66 11.44 41.45
N ALA A 11 10.41 11.47 40.35
CA ALA A 11 9.87 11.75 39.03
C ALA A 11 8.95 10.58 38.67
N LEU A 12 7.65 10.79 38.88
CA LEU A 12 6.59 9.94 38.40
C LEU A 12 6.63 10.00 36.87
N LEU A 13 7.43 9.13 36.26
CA LEU A 13 7.34 8.80 34.85
C LEU A 13 5.97 8.15 34.64
N MET A 14 4.96 8.98 34.36
CA MET A 14 3.78 8.56 33.61
C MET A 14 4.30 8.16 32.23
N SER A 15 4.72 6.91 32.14
CA SER A 15 4.93 6.22 30.88
C SER A 15 3.60 6.31 30.15
N ALA A 16 3.54 7.21 29.17
CA ALA A 16 2.53 7.12 28.14
C ALA A 16 2.57 5.67 27.66
N LEU A 17 1.46 4.95 27.83
CA LEU A 17 1.22 3.72 27.10
C LEU A 17 1.32 4.10 25.63
N VAL A 18 2.49 3.91 25.03
CA VAL A 18 2.61 3.79 23.59
C VAL A 18 1.80 2.54 23.27
N PRO A 19 0.65 2.64 22.56
CA PRO A 19 -0.03 1.46 22.08
C PRO A 19 1.01 0.67 21.30
N ALA A 20 1.17 -0.61 21.63
CA ALA A 20 2.12 -1.49 20.97
C ALA A 20 1.96 -1.32 19.45
N ALA A 21 2.87 -0.58 18.84
CA ALA A 21 2.92 -0.44 17.41
C ALA A 21 3.10 -1.87 16.91
N TYR A 22 2.20 -2.32 16.04
CA TYR A 22 2.39 -3.51 15.24
C TYR A 22 3.54 -3.24 14.26
N ALA A 23 4.75 -3.09 14.79
CA ALA A 23 6.00 -3.13 14.06
C ALA A 23 6.27 -4.59 13.72
N GLY A 24 5.42 -5.18 12.89
CA GLY A 24 5.82 -6.35 12.13
C GLY A 24 6.91 -5.92 11.16
N ASP A 25 7.90 -6.78 10.91
CA ASP A 25 8.88 -6.64 9.82
C ASP A 25 8.22 -6.78 8.44
N ASN A 26 7.09 -6.11 8.25
CA ASN A 26 6.22 -6.14 7.10
C ASN A 26 6.89 -5.34 5.98
N LYS A 27 7.82 -5.98 5.28
CA LYS A 27 8.52 -5.39 4.13
C LYS A 27 7.97 -5.95 2.83
N ILE A 28 8.07 -5.17 1.76
CA ILE A 28 7.68 -5.62 0.43
C ILE A 28 8.61 -6.77 0.02
N SER A 29 8.05 -7.95 -0.20
CA SER A 29 8.79 -9.15 -0.61
C SER A 29 8.43 -9.65 -2.02
N ASP A 30 7.34 -9.15 -2.59
CA ASP A 30 6.90 -9.51 -3.93
C ASP A 30 7.89 -8.98 -4.98
N GLN A 31 8.56 -9.89 -5.67
CA GLN A 31 9.59 -9.56 -6.67
C GLN A 31 9.06 -8.74 -7.85
N THR A 32 7.78 -8.91 -8.23
CA THR A 32 7.16 -8.10 -9.28
C THR A 32 7.01 -6.66 -8.81
N VAL A 33 6.53 -6.47 -7.58
CA VAL A 33 6.36 -5.14 -6.97
C VAL A 33 7.73 -4.46 -6.79
N LEU A 34 8.71 -5.18 -6.25
CA LEU A 34 10.08 -4.68 -6.08
C LEU A 34 10.70 -4.21 -7.40
N LYS A 35 10.55 -5.00 -8.46
CA LYS A 35 11.02 -4.65 -9.80
C LYS A 35 10.31 -3.42 -10.33
N ALA A 36 8.98 -3.34 -10.21
CA ALA A 36 8.21 -2.19 -10.67
C ALA A 36 8.65 -0.89 -9.96
N ILE A 37 8.86 -0.95 -8.65
CA ILE A 37 9.37 0.19 -7.87
C ILE A 37 10.76 0.61 -8.37
N ALA A 38 11.68 -0.34 -8.54
CA ALA A 38 13.03 -0.06 -9.00
C ALA A 38 13.09 0.55 -10.42
N GLU A 39 12.16 0.16 -11.30
CA GLU A 39 12.10 0.68 -12.67
C GLU A 39 11.37 2.02 -12.79
N LYS A 40 10.40 2.30 -11.92
CA LYS A 40 9.49 3.46 -12.05
C LYS A 40 9.77 4.58 -11.06
N MET A 41 10.51 4.33 -9.98
CA MET A 41 10.88 5.33 -8.99
C MET A 41 12.38 5.63 -9.06
N SER A 42 12.80 6.78 -8.52
CA SER A 42 14.23 7.06 -8.38
C SER A 42 14.87 6.06 -7.40
N PRO A 43 16.17 5.72 -7.54
CA PRO A 43 16.82 4.73 -6.66
C PRO A 43 16.67 5.04 -5.17
N ALA A 44 16.79 6.32 -4.79
CA ALA A 44 16.63 6.77 -3.41
C ALA A 44 15.19 6.57 -2.90
N ALA A 45 14.18 6.97 -3.69
CA ALA A 45 12.78 6.80 -3.30
C ALA A 45 12.38 5.32 -3.28
N GLY A 46 12.81 4.54 -4.27
CA GLY A 46 12.54 3.11 -4.33
C GLY A 46 13.09 2.38 -3.11
N ALA A 47 14.35 2.62 -2.75
CA ALA A 47 14.97 2.01 -1.56
C ALA A 47 14.23 2.35 -0.26
N ALA A 48 13.75 3.59 -0.12
CA ALA A 48 12.95 4.01 1.03
C ALA A 48 11.67 3.17 1.19
N PHE A 49 10.94 2.94 0.09
CA PHE A 49 9.70 2.14 0.13
C PHE A 49 9.95 0.64 0.28
N THR A 50 10.98 0.09 -0.38
CA THR A 50 11.25 -1.35 -0.32
C THR A 50 11.82 -1.79 1.02
N HIS A 51 12.48 -0.91 1.76
CA HIS A 51 13.07 -1.22 3.07
C HIS A 51 12.21 -0.78 4.26
N ALA A 52 11.29 0.17 4.07
CA ALA A 52 10.35 0.58 5.10
C ALA A 52 9.34 -0.53 5.42
N ALA A 53 9.03 -0.67 6.71
CA ALA A 53 7.90 -1.49 7.14
C ALA A 53 6.59 -0.78 6.77
N TYR A 54 5.68 -1.49 6.12
CA TYR A 54 4.32 -1.00 5.88
C TYR A 54 3.40 -1.38 7.05
N ASP A 55 2.39 -0.55 7.29
CA ASP A 55 1.39 -0.77 8.33
C ASP A 55 0.28 -1.73 7.86
N ALA A 56 -0.09 -1.67 6.58
CA ALA A 56 -1.07 -2.58 5.98
C ALA A 56 -0.82 -2.81 4.49
N HIS A 57 -1.16 -4.02 4.00
CA HIS A 57 -1.07 -4.40 2.60
C HIS A 57 -2.36 -5.07 2.11
N TYR A 58 -2.91 -4.54 1.01
CA TYR A 58 -4.10 -5.09 0.36
C TYR A 58 -3.81 -5.41 -1.10
N VAL A 59 -4.28 -6.57 -1.54
CA VAL A 59 -4.27 -6.94 -2.96
C VAL A 59 -5.69 -6.83 -3.49
N VAL A 60 -5.93 -5.91 -4.42
CA VAL A 60 -7.24 -5.65 -5.03
C VAL A 60 -7.25 -6.17 -6.45
N LYS A 61 -8.24 -7.00 -6.78
CA LYS A 61 -8.42 -7.54 -8.13
C LYS A 61 -9.19 -6.54 -9.00
N GLY A 62 -8.58 -6.17 -10.11
CA GLY A 62 -9.20 -5.42 -11.20
C GLY A 62 -9.83 -6.35 -12.24
N ARG A 63 -11.04 -6.04 -12.68
CA ARG A 63 -11.69 -6.68 -13.83
C ARG A 63 -11.77 -5.70 -14.98
N ALA A 64 -11.50 -6.17 -16.19
CA ALA A 64 -11.77 -5.39 -17.40
C ALA A 64 -13.29 -5.14 -17.54
N SER A 65 -13.67 -3.87 -17.61
CA SER A 65 -15.04 -3.40 -17.76
C SER A 65 -15.06 -2.32 -18.84
N ARG A 66 -15.80 -2.56 -19.93
CA ARG A 66 -15.82 -1.70 -21.13
C ARG A 66 -14.41 -1.44 -21.68
N ASN A 67 -13.82 -0.29 -21.34
CA ASN A 67 -12.53 0.23 -21.78
C ASN A 67 -11.61 0.58 -20.62
N GLN A 68 -11.85 0.07 -19.41
CA GLN A 68 -11.02 0.34 -18.24
C GLN A 68 -10.95 -0.84 -17.27
N PHE A 69 -10.03 -0.80 -16.31
CA PHE A 69 -10.04 -1.72 -15.18
C PHE A 69 -10.91 -1.17 -14.05
N GLU A 70 -11.81 -2.01 -13.56
CA GLU A 70 -12.64 -1.74 -12.38
C GLU A 70 -12.14 -2.59 -11.21
N PHE A 71 -11.65 -1.94 -10.16
CA PHE A 71 -11.13 -2.59 -8.95
C PHE A 71 -12.23 -2.74 -7.92
N SER A 72 -12.80 -3.94 -7.81
CA SER A 72 -14.06 -4.14 -7.07
C SER A 72 -14.00 -5.27 -6.04
N ARG A 73 -12.83 -5.91 -5.85
CA ARG A 73 -12.72 -7.07 -4.96
C ARG A 73 -11.34 -7.18 -4.30
N ILE A 74 -11.30 -7.25 -2.98
CA ILE A 74 -10.12 -7.66 -2.23
C ILE A 74 -9.82 -9.15 -2.49
N ARG A 75 -8.60 -9.43 -2.96
CA ARG A 75 -8.09 -10.79 -3.21
C ARG A 75 -7.40 -11.36 -1.98
N SER A 76 -6.57 -10.55 -1.32
CA SER A 76 -5.90 -10.90 -0.07
C SER A 76 -5.71 -9.66 0.80
N LYS A 77 -5.61 -9.91 2.10
CA LYS A 77 -5.29 -8.92 3.14
C LYS A 77 -4.06 -9.46 3.85
N GLU A 78 -2.99 -8.69 3.87
CA GLU A 78 -1.77 -9.03 4.59
C GLU A 78 -1.47 -7.85 5.51
N SER A 79 -1.47 -8.11 6.81
CA SER A 79 -1.35 -7.09 7.87
C SER A 79 -2.58 -6.15 7.91
N PHE A 80 -3.31 -6.20 9.05
CA PHE A 80 -4.60 -5.52 9.31
C PHE A 80 -5.83 -6.05 8.54
N PRO A 81 -6.70 -6.88 9.15
CA PRO A 81 -7.98 -7.30 8.57
C PRO A 81 -9.18 -6.41 8.99
N ASP A 82 -9.03 -5.07 9.00
CA ASP A 82 -10.14 -4.15 9.33
C ASP A 82 -10.87 -3.69 8.05
N ASN A 83 -12.19 -3.89 8.00
CA ASN A 83 -13.06 -3.56 6.88
C ASN A 83 -12.96 -2.07 6.45
N ARG A 84 -12.66 -1.15 7.37
CA ARG A 84 -12.51 0.29 7.05
C ARG A 84 -11.35 0.55 6.10
N PHE A 85 -10.27 -0.20 6.24
CA PHE A 85 -9.09 -0.07 5.39
C PHE A 85 -9.26 -0.77 4.04
N GLU A 86 -10.17 -1.74 3.93
CA GLU A 86 -10.51 -2.36 2.64
C GLU A 86 -11.20 -1.38 1.71
N ASP A 87 -12.19 -0.64 2.20
CA ASP A 87 -12.87 0.39 1.42
C ASP A 87 -11.89 1.48 0.98
N LEU A 88 -10.96 1.87 1.86
CA LEU A 88 -9.89 2.80 1.52
C LEU A 88 -8.97 2.22 0.45
N ALA A 89 -8.52 0.97 0.58
CA ALA A 89 -7.66 0.33 -0.39
C ALA A 89 -8.33 0.18 -1.77
N MET A 90 -9.63 -0.15 -1.81
CA MET A 90 -10.40 -0.19 -3.06
C MET A 90 -10.51 1.21 -3.69
N LYS A 91 -10.78 2.24 -2.89
CA LYS A 91 -10.80 3.64 -3.38
C LYS A 91 -9.45 4.04 -3.96
N ILE A 92 -8.36 3.77 -3.26
CA ILE A 92 -6.99 4.06 -3.73
C ILE A 92 -6.69 3.31 -5.04
N ALA A 93 -7.02 2.02 -5.11
CA ALA A 93 -6.84 1.23 -6.33
C ALA A 93 -7.67 1.77 -7.52
N GLY A 94 -8.80 2.42 -7.25
CA GLY A 94 -9.67 3.05 -8.25
C GLY A 94 -9.32 4.50 -8.61
N PHE A 95 -8.38 5.16 -7.92
CA PHE A 95 -7.96 6.52 -8.26
C PHE A 95 -7.36 6.65 -9.66
N PRO A 96 -6.43 5.78 -10.11
CA PRO A 96 -5.94 5.87 -11.47
C PRO A 96 -7.00 5.31 -12.44
N THR A 97 -7.39 6.13 -13.42
CA THR A 97 -8.14 5.63 -14.58
C THR A 97 -7.16 4.94 -15.53
N ILE A 98 -7.20 3.61 -15.56
CA ILE A 98 -6.37 2.81 -16.49
C ILE A 98 -7.23 2.36 -17.65
N GLU A 99 -7.02 3.00 -18.80
CA GLU A 99 -7.69 2.67 -20.03
C GLU A 99 -7.16 1.35 -20.62
N ILE A 100 -8.08 0.45 -20.93
CA ILE A 100 -7.84 -0.77 -21.70
C ILE A 100 -8.20 -0.45 -23.14
N GLU A 101 -7.19 -0.41 -23.99
CA GLU A 101 -7.45 -0.28 -25.42
C GLU A 101 -8.23 -1.50 -25.93
N SER A 102 -9.34 -1.27 -26.64
CA SER A 102 -10.11 -2.36 -27.25
C SER A 102 -9.41 -2.84 -28.52
N VAL A 103 -8.34 -3.61 -28.37
CA VAL A 103 -7.83 -4.41 -29.49
C VAL A 103 -8.46 -5.79 -29.35
N GLY A 104 -8.99 -6.33 -30.45
CA GLY A 104 -9.60 -7.66 -30.48
C GLY A 104 -8.59 -8.75 -30.15
N ILE A 105 -8.31 -8.96 -28.87
CA ILE A 105 -7.57 -10.12 -28.39
C ILE A 105 -8.45 -11.33 -28.68
N GLY A 106 -8.00 -12.24 -29.54
CA GLY A 106 -8.78 -13.42 -29.91
C GLY A 106 -9.29 -14.14 -28.67
N SER A 107 -10.62 -14.16 -28.50
CA SER A 107 -11.55 -14.94 -27.64
C SER A 107 -11.09 -15.54 -26.29
N ARG A 108 -9.84 -15.95 -26.10
CA ARG A 108 -9.34 -16.76 -24.98
C ARG A 108 -8.53 -16.02 -23.92
N MET A 109 -7.95 -14.84 -24.19
CA MET A 109 -7.18 -14.08 -23.19
C MET A 109 -7.88 -12.77 -22.83
N LYS A 110 -8.46 -12.72 -21.62
CA LYS A 110 -9.09 -11.50 -21.09
C LYS A 110 -8.04 -10.65 -20.35
N PRO A 111 -8.02 -9.33 -20.57
CA PRO A 111 -7.21 -8.42 -19.75
C PRO A 111 -7.59 -8.54 -18.28
N SER A 112 -6.60 -8.44 -17.41
CA SER A 112 -6.80 -8.44 -15.95
C SER A 112 -5.79 -7.54 -15.27
N ALA A 113 -6.17 -6.94 -14.15
CA ALA A 113 -5.27 -6.15 -13.34
C ALA A 113 -5.28 -6.62 -11.87
N VAL A 114 -4.18 -6.41 -11.18
CA VAL A 114 -4.03 -6.60 -9.74
C VAL A 114 -3.36 -5.34 -9.17
N ALA A 115 -3.99 -4.73 -8.18
CA ALA A 115 -3.44 -3.59 -7.46
C ALA A 115 -2.91 -4.05 -6.10
N HIS A 116 -1.66 -3.73 -5.80
CA HIS A 116 -1.03 -3.87 -4.50
C HIS A 116 -1.03 -2.50 -3.83
N VAL A 117 -1.70 -2.39 -2.69
CA VAL A 117 -1.85 -1.15 -1.93
C VAL A 117 -1.11 -1.31 -0.61
N TYR A 118 -0.01 -0.59 -0.44
CA TYR A 118 0.77 -0.54 0.79
C TYR A 118 0.51 0.79 1.49
N LEU A 119 0.18 0.75 2.78
CA LEU A 119 -0.14 1.91 3.59
C LEU A 119 0.96 2.16 4.62
N TYR A 120 1.38 3.42 4.75
CA TYR A 120 2.42 3.89 5.66
C TYR A 120 1.87 5.07 6.48
N ARG A 121 1.55 4.82 7.74
CA ARG A 121 0.91 5.76 8.67
C ARG A 121 1.70 7.06 8.80
N HIS A 122 3.02 6.95 8.96
CA HIS A 122 3.92 8.07 9.17
C HIS A 122 4.76 8.43 7.94
N GLY A 123 4.46 7.80 6.80
CA GLY A 123 5.30 7.85 5.61
C GLY A 123 6.54 6.94 5.72
N VAL A 124 7.56 7.22 4.92
CA VAL A 124 8.80 6.45 4.87
C VAL A 124 10.01 7.37 5.08
N GLU A 125 11.17 6.79 5.39
CA GLU A 125 12.40 7.58 5.53
C GLU A 125 12.69 8.39 4.26
N GLY A 126 13.05 9.67 4.42
CA GLY A 126 13.26 10.59 3.29
C GLY A 126 11.97 11.05 2.59
N ARG A 127 10.81 10.52 2.99
CA ARG A 127 9.49 10.96 2.51
C ARG A 127 8.44 10.81 3.63
N PRO A 128 8.50 11.68 4.66
CA PRO A 128 7.50 11.67 5.73
C PRO A 128 6.14 12.07 5.15
N ALA A 129 5.07 11.57 5.76
CA ALA A 129 3.74 12.09 5.47
C ALA A 129 3.59 13.51 6.04
N ALA A 130 2.80 14.36 5.38
CA ALA A 130 2.43 15.66 5.93
C ALA A 130 1.63 15.52 7.23
N ASP A 131 1.53 16.59 8.02
CA ASP A 131 0.79 16.59 9.28
C ASP A 131 -0.67 16.16 9.07
N GLY A 132 -1.09 15.14 9.82
CA GLY A 132 -2.43 14.56 9.72
C GLY A 132 -2.67 13.75 8.43
N LYS A 133 -1.61 13.35 7.72
CA LYS A 133 -1.67 12.50 6.52
C LYS A 133 -0.90 11.20 6.71
N SER A 134 -1.16 10.27 5.79
CA SER A 134 -0.41 9.03 5.63
C SER A 134 -0.05 8.84 4.15
N LEU A 135 0.89 7.94 3.85
CA LEU A 135 1.27 7.60 2.48
C LEU A 135 0.66 6.27 2.04
N ALA A 136 0.24 6.21 0.78
CA ALA A 136 -0.18 4.99 0.13
C ALA A 136 0.65 4.76 -1.15
N LEU A 137 1.39 3.66 -1.19
CA LEU A 137 2.07 3.19 -2.39
C LEU A 137 1.14 2.21 -3.12
N LEU A 138 0.79 2.53 -4.35
CA LEU A 138 -0.05 1.70 -5.21
C LEU A 138 0.79 1.17 -6.37
N VAL A 139 0.86 -0.16 -6.51
CA VAL A 139 1.48 -0.82 -7.66
C VAL A 139 0.42 -1.63 -8.40
N ILE A 140 0.21 -1.34 -9.68
CA ILE A 140 -0.77 -2.04 -10.51
C ILE A 140 -0.04 -2.91 -11.52
N GLU A 141 -0.29 -4.21 -11.44
CA GLU A 141 0.12 -5.21 -12.41
C GLU A 141 -1.02 -5.48 -13.38
N GLU A 142 -0.83 -5.11 -14.64
CA GLU A 142 -1.74 -5.40 -15.73
C GLU A 142 -1.21 -6.60 -16.53
N LYS A 143 -2.11 -7.52 -16.87
CA LYS A 143 -1.82 -8.72 -17.65
C LYS A 143 -2.74 -8.82 -18.85
N ASN A 144 -2.20 -9.38 -19.92
CA ASN A 144 -2.89 -9.56 -21.19
C ASN A 144 -3.40 -8.22 -21.75
N VAL A 145 -2.64 -7.14 -21.57
CA VAL A 145 -2.96 -5.83 -22.16
C VAL A 145 -2.64 -5.90 -23.65
N PRO A 146 -3.56 -5.50 -24.53
CA PRO A 146 -3.29 -5.51 -25.96
C PRO A 146 -2.25 -4.46 -26.36
N ASP A 147 -1.45 -4.78 -27.38
CA ASP A 147 -0.53 -3.85 -28.02
C ASP A 147 -0.98 -3.61 -29.48
N LYS A 148 -1.25 -2.35 -29.84
CA LYS A 148 -1.63 -1.95 -31.19
C LYS A 148 -0.53 -2.19 -32.22
N THR A 149 0.72 -2.19 -31.79
CA THR A 149 1.89 -2.39 -32.67
C THR A 149 2.14 -3.87 -32.97
N MET A 150 1.54 -4.79 -32.19
CA MET A 150 1.74 -6.23 -32.31
C MET A 150 0.42 -7.03 -32.17
N PRO A 151 -0.53 -6.86 -33.11
CA PRO A 151 -1.80 -7.58 -33.08
C PRO A 151 -1.59 -9.11 -33.18
N GLY A 152 -2.20 -9.86 -32.26
CA GLY A 152 -2.15 -11.33 -32.23
C GLY A 152 -1.06 -11.96 -31.37
N MET A 153 -0.16 -11.16 -30.77
CA MET A 153 0.80 -11.67 -29.79
C MET A 153 0.15 -11.89 -28.40
N LYS A 154 0.81 -12.71 -27.56
CA LYS A 154 0.43 -12.87 -26.15
C LYS A 154 0.41 -11.49 -25.50
N GLY A 155 -0.72 -11.15 -24.86
CA GLY A 155 -0.91 -9.80 -24.33
C GLY A 155 0.19 -9.40 -23.34
N LEU A 156 0.54 -8.12 -23.34
CA LEU A 156 1.65 -7.58 -22.58
C LEU A 156 1.38 -7.59 -21.08
N LYS A 157 2.48 -7.61 -20.34
CA LYS A 157 2.50 -7.27 -18.93
C LYS A 157 2.92 -5.81 -18.81
N ARG A 158 2.21 -5.03 -18.00
CA ARG A 158 2.54 -3.64 -17.70
C ARG A 158 2.45 -3.43 -16.20
N GLU A 159 3.43 -2.72 -15.65
CA GLU A 159 3.44 -2.31 -14.27
C GLU A 159 3.40 -0.79 -14.17
N SER A 160 2.52 -0.29 -13.30
CA SER A 160 2.38 1.13 -12.98
C SER A 160 2.58 1.34 -11.49
N VAL A 161 3.28 2.40 -11.10
CA VAL A 161 3.54 2.74 -9.69
C VAL A 161 3.02 4.15 -9.43
N PHE A 162 2.21 4.30 -8.39
CA PHE A 162 1.62 5.55 -7.95
C PHE A 162 1.86 5.74 -6.46
N LEU A 163 1.94 6.99 -6.05
CA LEU A 163 2.12 7.36 -4.66
C LEU A 163 1.15 8.48 -4.31
N TYR A 164 0.37 8.24 -3.25
CA TYR A 164 -0.66 9.16 -2.79
C TYR A 164 -0.41 9.57 -1.35
N GLU A 165 -0.75 10.82 -1.05
CA GLU A 165 -1.05 11.25 0.31
C GLU A 165 -2.54 11.04 0.57
N ILE A 166 -2.83 10.40 1.68
CA ILE A 166 -4.19 10.08 2.13
C ILE A 166 -4.42 10.65 3.52
N ASP A 167 -5.68 10.73 3.93
CA ASP A 167 -6.00 11.10 5.31
C ASP A 167 -5.35 10.12 6.30
N ALA A 168 -5.01 10.63 7.48
CA ALA A 168 -4.34 9.85 8.51
C ALA A 168 -5.06 8.52 8.76
N LEU A 169 -4.29 7.43 8.75
CA LEU A 169 -4.80 6.13 9.16
C LEU A 169 -5.14 6.18 10.67
N PRO A 170 -6.32 5.70 11.10
CA PRO A 170 -6.70 5.71 12.51
C PRO A 170 -5.69 4.95 13.37
N ASP A 171 -5.44 5.50 14.57
CA ASP A 171 -4.32 5.05 15.41
C ASP A 171 -4.52 3.66 16.02
N THR A 172 -5.76 3.25 16.26
CA THR A 172 -6.11 1.94 16.82
C THR A 172 -7.51 1.50 16.37
N LEU A 173 -7.70 0.18 16.36
CA LEU A 173 -9.02 -0.44 16.52
C LEU A 173 -9.66 0.18 17.76
N GLU A 174 -10.66 1.05 17.60
CA GLU A 174 -11.75 0.99 18.56
C GLU A 174 -12.19 -0.47 18.53
N THR A 175 -11.96 -1.16 19.63
CA THR A 175 -12.53 -2.48 19.86
C THR A 175 -13.99 -2.35 19.50
N ALA A 176 -14.39 -3.03 18.42
CA ALA A 176 -15.79 -3.24 18.13
C ALA A 176 -16.35 -3.94 19.37
N SER A 177 -16.88 -3.11 20.26
CA SER A 177 -17.62 -3.52 21.43
C SER A 177 -18.89 -4.12 20.85
N ASN A 178 -18.95 -5.45 20.85
CA ASN A 178 -20.15 -6.21 20.51
C ASN A 178 -21.41 -5.54 21.07
N PRO A 179 -22.50 -5.40 20.29
CA PRO A 179 -23.81 -5.68 20.84
C PRO A 179 -23.99 -7.19 21.05
#